data_AF-A0A2A2Q5A8-F1
#
_entry.id   AF-A0A2A2Q5A8-F1
#
_cell.length_a   1.000
_cell.length_b   1.000
_cell.length_c   1.000
_cell.angle_alpha   90.00
_cell.angle_beta   90.00
_cell.angle_gamma   90.00
#
_symmetry.space_group_name_H-M   'P 1'
#
loop_
_entity.id
_entity.type
_entity.pdbx_description
1 polymer ?
#
loop_
_entity_poly.entity_id
_entity_poly.type
_entity_poly.pdbx_seq_one_letter_code
_entity_poly.pdbx_strand_id
1 'polypeptide(L)'
;MDASLDLSRWRESPRGVGYRRGMMIVTGIRQLLQLRLFQVLISIAWSGGLAVAVLGFVFSQSVASGGWVESLAVYFGPRGQAFAAVLSGLVLLYPDICIDGWFTAVFWGHSYLGLMLSLIALTTMVPRLIALDRSTHALTVYLSRPLTSGDYLLGKLGLIAGVLALLWTGPLLFGWLLSVAFAPGTDFIVYSFGPLLRALAFHAVALVVLSALALGVSALSRTSRTATMAWIGLWLVFGAMAQPPKAPVWIKRASFTQNLSEVRQGIFKLDRALTLAADTLPLFDQRTKQNLTGAGRRVEAADFPGALASLAAFVAAACIVFLRRLRPE
;
A
#
# COMPACT_ATOMS: atom_id res chain seq x y z
N MET A 1 -33.54 29.08 -29.08
CA MET A 1 -33.12 28.26 -30.23
C MET A 1 -32.55 26.97 -29.66
N ASP A 2 -33.37 25.92 -29.58
CA ASP A 2 -32.96 24.62 -29.06
C ASP A 2 -32.17 23.89 -30.13
N ALA A 3 -30.84 23.86 -29.98
CA ALA A 3 -29.97 23.04 -30.82
C ALA A 3 -30.16 21.58 -30.43
N SER A 4 -31.12 20.89 -31.04
CA SER A 4 -31.19 19.44 -30.95
C SER A 4 -29.94 18.85 -31.60
N LEU A 5 -29.03 18.32 -30.78
CA LEU A 5 -27.83 17.62 -31.23
C LEU A 5 -28.24 16.45 -32.14
N ASP A 6 -27.97 16.56 -33.43
CA ASP A 6 -28.22 15.51 -34.42
C ASP A 6 -27.23 14.34 -34.19
N LEU A 7 -27.66 13.37 -33.38
CA LEU A 7 -26.90 12.16 -33.08
C LEU A 7 -27.04 11.09 -34.18
N SER A 8 -27.77 11.35 -35.27
CA SER A 8 -28.06 10.36 -36.33
C SER A 8 -26.80 9.85 -37.05
N ARG A 9 -25.71 10.61 -37.01
CA ARG A 9 -24.42 10.22 -37.61
C ARG A 9 -23.60 9.27 -36.75
N TRP A 10 -23.97 9.05 -35.49
CA TRP A 10 -23.20 8.21 -34.57
C TRP A 10 -23.65 6.74 -34.70
N ARG A 11 -23.00 6.01 -35.62
CA ARG A 11 -23.31 4.60 -35.93
C ARG A 11 -22.72 3.57 -34.95
N GLU A 12 -21.93 4.00 -33.96
CA GLU A 12 -21.37 3.07 -32.99
C GLU A 12 -22.41 2.69 -31.93
N SER A 13 -22.55 1.39 -31.65
CA SER A 13 -23.39 0.93 -30.56
C SER A 13 -22.91 1.54 -29.24
N PRO A 14 -23.81 2.09 -28.41
CA PRO A 14 -23.43 2.71 -27.15
C PRO A 14 -22.73 1.68 -26.26
N ARG A 15 -21.42 1.83 -26.08
CA ARG A 15 -20.65 0.96 -25.19
C ARG A 15 -21.07 1.21 -23.73
N GLY A 16 -21.18 0.14 -22.96
CA GLY A 16 -21.63 0.19 -21.57
C GLY A 16 -20.82 1.14 -20.67
N VAL A 17 -21.46 1.61 -19.59
CA VAL A 17 -20.87 2.56 -18.62
C VAL A 17 -19.54 2.07 -18.07
N GLY A 18 -19.42 0.77 -17.76
CA GLY A 18 -18.19 0.15 -17.27
C GLY A 18 -17.02 0.27 -18.25
N TYR A 19 -17.27 0.08 -19.56
CA TYR A 19 -16.25 0.23 -20.59
C TYR A 19 -15.67 1.64 -20.62
N ARG A 20 -16.54 2.66 -20.52
CA ARG A 20 -16.12 4.07 -20.51
C ARG A 20 -15.26 4.39 -19.30
N ARG A 21 -15.66 3.95 -18.10
CA ARG A 21 -14.89 4.13 -16.86
C ARG A 21 -13.53 3.42 -16.95
N GLY A 22 -13.51 2.17 -17.42
CA GLY A 22 -12.29 1.40 -17.61
C GLY A 22 -11.32 2.06 -18.60
N MET A 23 -11.83 2.56 -19.73
CA MET A 23 -10.99 3.27 -20.72
C MET A 23 -10.36 4.55 -20.18
N MET A 24 -11.07 5.31 -19.33
CA MET A 24 -10.48 6.49 -18.66
C MET A 24 -9.32 6.09 -17.76
N ILE A 25 -9.50 5.03 -16.96
CA ILE A 25 -8.47 4.50 -16.06
C ILE A 25 -7.25 4.04 -16.87
N VAL A 26 -7.47 3.20 -17.88
CA VAL A 26 -6.38 2.65 -18.72
C VAL A 26 -5.62 3.75 -19.45
N THR A 27 -6.34 4.73 -20.01
CA THR A 27 -5.71 5.86 -20.72
C THR A 27 -4.89 6.71 -19.74
N GLY A 28 -5.42 7.01 -18.55
CA GLY A 28 -4.70 7.75 -17.52
C GLY A 28 -3.45 7.02 -17.04
N ILE A 29 -3.54 5.71 -16.80
CA ILE A 29 -2.38 4.89 -16.44
C ILE A 29 -1.35 4.91 -17.56
N ARG A 30 -1.76 4.73 -18.82
CA ARG A 30 -0.84 4.76 -19.98
C ARG A 30 -0.12 6.11 -20.09
N GLN A 31 -0.80 7.23 -19.85
CA GLN A 31 -0.17 8.55 -19.83
C GLN A 31 0.85 8.70 -18.70
N LEU A 32 0.58 8.12 -17.52
CA LEU A 32 1.54 8.11 -16.41
C LEU A 32 2.75 7.22 -16.73
N LEU A 33 2.52 6.06 -17.35
CA LEU A 33 3.59 5.13 -17.78
C LEU A 33 4.56 5.74 -18.81
N GLN A 34 4.18 6.82 -19.49
CA GLN A 34 5.07 7.55 -20.38
C GLN A 34 6.05 8.48 -19.62
N LEU A 35 5.81 8.75 -18.33
CA LEU A 35 6.68 9.58 -17.51
C LEU A 35 7.85 8.77 -16.98
N ARG A 36 9.09 9.21 -17.26
CA ARG A 36 10.32 8.56 -16.78
C ARG A 36 10.34 8.34 -15.27
N LEU A 37 9.92 9.34 -14.50
CA LEU A 37 9.84 9.22 -13.03
C LEU A 37 8.88 8.10 -12.61
N PHE A 38 7.71 8.01 -13.24
CA PHE A 38 6.73 6.98 -12.90
C PHE A 38 7.22 5.57 -13.29
N GLN A 39 7.94 5.45 -14.41
CA GLN A 39 8.62 4.20 -14.79
C GLN A 39 9.64 3.78 -13.72
N VAL A 40 10.47 4.71 -13.24
CA VAL A 40 11.43 4.43 -12.15
C VAL A 40 10.71 3.98 -10.87
N LEU A 41 9.62 4.66 -10.48
CA LEU A 41 8.83 4.27 -9.31
C LEU A 41 8.24 2.86 -9.44
N ILE A 42 7.73 2.50 -10.62
CA ILE A 42 7.26 1.15 -10.91
C ILE A 42 8.40 0.15 -10.84
N SER A 43 9.55 0.43 -11.44
CA SER A 43 10.71 -0.46 -11.37
C SER A 43 11.11 -0.72 -9.90
N ILE A 44 11.21 0.33 -9.08
CA ILE A 44 11.54 0.18 -7.65
C ILE A 44 10.46 -0.62 -6.91
N ALA A 45 9.18 -0.35 -7.16
CA ALA A 45 8.06 -1.05 -6.55
C ALA A 45 8.09 -2.55 -6.86
N TRP A 46 8.26 -2.91 -8.13
CA TRP A 46 8.31 -4.30 -8.59
C TRP A 46 9.60 -5.00 -8.17
N SER A 47 10.74 -4.30 -8.07
CA SER A 47 11.93 -4.81 -7.41
C SER A 47 11.68 -5.10 -5.92
N GLY A 48 10.88 -4.28 -5.24
CA GLY A 48 10.43 -4.56 -3.87
C GLY A 48 9.59 -5.84 -3.78
N GLY A 49 8.66 -6.04 -4.71
CA GLY A 49 7.91 -7.30 -4.83
C GLY A 49 8.79 -8.51 -5.11
N LEU A 50 9.78 -8.37 -5.99
CA LEU A 50 10.77 -9.42 -6.25
C LEU A 50 11.62 -9.71 -5.00
N ALA A 51 12.00 -8.68 -4.23
CA ALA A 51 12.72 -8.86 -2.97
C ALA A 51 11.87 -9.65 -1.95
N VAL A 52 10.55 -9.41 -1.88
CA VAL A 52 9.64 -10.23 -1.07
C VAL A 52 9.67 -11.69 -1.52
N ALA A 53 9.63 -11.96 -2.83
CA ALA A 53 9.73 -13.31 -3.36
C ALA A 53 11.05 -14.00 -2.99
N VAL A 54 12.17 -13.31 -3.16
CA VAL A 54 13.51 -13.82 -2.83
C VAL A 54 13.63 -14.09 -1.34
N LEU A 55 13.18 -13.18 -0.47
CA LEU A 55 13.21 -13.37 0.98
C LEU A 55 12.34 -14.55 1.41
N GLY A 56 11.16 -14.69 0.83
CA GLY A 56 10.28 -15.82 1.10
C GLY A 56 10.84 -17.15 0.60
N PHE A 57 11.47 -17.17 -0.58
CA PHE A 57 12.18 -18.34 -1.12
C PHE A 57 13.39 -18.74 -0.27
N VAL A 58 14.26 -17.78 0.06
CA VAL A 58 15.44 -18.05 0.89
C VAL A 58 15.01 -18.62 2.24
N PHE A 59 13.98 -18.04 2.86
CA PHE A 59 13.43 -18.55 4.11
C PHE A 59 12.86 -19.97 3.94
N SER A 60 12.03 -20.21 2.93
CA SER A 60 11.41 -21.52 2.72
C SER A 60 12.45 -22.63 2.44
N GLN A 61 13.47 -22.33 1.65
CA GLN A 61 14.57 -23.25 1.36
C GLN A 61 15.54 -23.41 2.53
N SER A 62 15.57 -22.47 3.48
CA SER A 62 16.37 -22.61 4.71
C SER A 62 15.78 -23.63 5.67
N VAL A 63 14.48 -23.87 5.57
CA VAL A 63 13.73 -24.74 6.46
C VAL A 63 13.46 -26.12 5.83
N ALA A 64 13.43 -26.19 4.51
CA ALA A 64 13.21 -27.42 3.75
C ALA A 64 14.22 -28.53 4.09
N SER A 65 13.75 -29.77 4.19
CA SER A 65 14.64 -30.95 4.19
C SER A 65 15.38 -31.05 2.86
N GLY A 66 16.70 -31.21 2.90
CA GLY A 66 17.56 -31.15 1.72
C GLY A 66 17.79 -29.73 1.21
N GLY A 67 17.40 -28.70 1.98
CA GLY A 67 17.60 -27.30 1.65
C GLY A 67 19.08 -26.88 1.61
N TRP A 68 19.31 -25.64 1.18
CA TRP A 68 20.67 -25.10 1.08
C TRP A 68 21.36 -24.97 2.44
N VAL A 69 20.61 -24.76 3.52
CA VAL A 69 21.16 -24.71 4.89
C VAL A 69 21.67 -26.08 5.32
N GLU A 70 20.92 -27.16 5.06
CA GLU A 70 21.35 -28.52 5.36
C GLU A 70 22.57 -28.91 4.51
N SER A 71 22.57 -28.53 3.24
CA SER A 71 23.69 -28.75 2.32
C SER A 71 24.96 -28.00 2.77
N LEU A 72 24.82 -26.73 3.19
CA LEU A 72 25.94 -25.95 3.75
C LEU A 72 26.42 -26.52 5.08
N ALA A 73 25.50 -26.98 5.92
CA ALA A 73 25.79 -27.52 7.23
C ALA A 73 26.70 -28.76 7.18
N VAL A 74 26.64 -29.56 6.10
CA VAL A 74 27.56 -30.69 5.85
C VAL A 74 29.02 -30.21 5.84
N TYR A 75 29.32 -29.07 5.22
CA TYR A 75 30.69 -28.54 5.15
C TYR A 75 31.22 -28.05 6.51
N PHE A 76 30.33 -27.67 7.43
CA PHE A 76 30.70 -27.26 8.79
C PHE A 76 30.76 -28.44 9.78
N GLY A 77 30.58 -29.67 9.28
CA GLY A 77 30.64 -30.90 10.09
C GLY A 77 29.45 -31.08 11.04
N PRO A 78 29.59 -31.94 12.07
CA PRO A 78 28.46 -32.37 12.92
C PRO A 78 27.74 -31.23 13.64
N ARG A 79 28.46 -30.16 14.01
CA ARG A 79 27.86 -28.99 14.67
C ARG A 79 26.97 -28.18 13.72
N GLY A 80 27.39 -28.02 12.47
CA GLY A 80 26.58 -27.35 11.45
C GLY A 80 25.29 -28.12 11.18
N GLN A 81 25.39 -29.45 11.05
CA GLN A 81 24.23 -30.32 10.83
C GLN A 81 23.25 -30.28 12.01
N ALA A 82 23.77 -30.32 13.25
CA ALA A 82 22.93 -30.18 14.44
C ALA A 82 22.20 -28.83 14.48
N PHE A 83 22.88 -27.74 14.13
CA PHE A 83 22.26 -26.42 14.06
C PHE A 83 21.16 -26.34 12.99
N ALA A 84 21.41 -26.84 11.78
CA ALA A 84 20.41 -26.91 10.72
C ALA A 84 19.18 -27.73 11.14
N ALA A 85 19.41 -28.90 11.76
CA ALA A 85 18.33 -29.74 12.27
C ALA A 85 17.50 -29.05 13.36
N VAL A 86 18.15 -28.31 14.26
CA VAL A 86 17.45 -27.50 15.28
C VAL A 86 16.61 -26.39 14.64
N LEU A 87 17.13 -25.70 13.62
CA LEU A 87 16.39 -24.64 12.92
C LEU A 87 15.16 -25.20 12.18
N SER A 88 15.33 -26.27 11.40
CA SER A 88 14.22 -26.94 10.71
C SER A 88 13.20 -27.52 11.70
N GLY A 89 13.67 -28.14 12.79
CA GLY A 89 12.82 -28.66 13.85
C GLY A 89 12.03 -27.57 14.56
N LEU A 90 12.63 -26.40 14.81
CA LEU A 90 11.95 -25.26 15.42
C LEU A 90 10.83 -24.74 14.54
N VAL A 91 11.05 -24.63 13.23
CA VAL A 91 10.01 -24.15 12.31
C VAL A 91 8.91 -25.20 12.13
N LEU A 92 9.25 -26.50 12.17
CA LEU A 92 8.26 -27.58 12.13
C LEU A 92 7.40 -27.62 13.40
N LEU A 93 7.98 -27.33 14.57
CA LEU A 93 7.27 -27.31 15.85
C LEU A 93 6.44 -26.03 16.07
N TYR A 94 6.91 -24.89 15.55
CA TYR A 94 6.28 -23.58 15.72
C TYR A 94 6.10 -22.83 14.38
N PRO A 95 5.40 -23.42 13.39
CA PRO A 95 5.24 -22.82 12.06
C PRO A 95 4.39 -21.55 12.12
N ASP A 96 3.45 -21.48 13.04
CA ASP A 96 2.58 -20.34 13.33
C ASP A 96 3.35 -19.12 13.83
N ILE A 97 4.48 -19.31 14.52
CA ILE A 97 5.32 -18.20 14.99
C ILE A 97 6.36 -17.84 13.93
N CYS A 98 7.01 -18.84 13.35
CA CYS A 98 8.15 -18.62 12.47
C CYS A 98 7.72 -18.12 11.08
N ILE A 99 6.75 -18.80 10.46
CA ILE A 99 6.29 -18.45 9.12
C ILE A 99 5.41 -17.19 9.17
N ASP A 100 4.40 -17.14 10.06
CA ASP A 100 3.55 -15.94 10.21
C ASP A 100 4.40 -14.72 10.59
N GLY A 101 5.32 -14.88 11.56
CA GLY A 101 6.19 -13.80 12.02
C GLY A 101 7.13 -13.29 10.92
N TRP A 102 7.76 -14.19 10.17
CA TRP A 102 8.62 -13.83 9.04
C TRP A 102 7.85 -13.05 7.96
N PHE A 103 6.73 -13.58 7.49
CA PHE A 103 5.93 -12.90 6.46
C PHE A 103 5.31 -11.61 6.98
N THR A 104 4.91 -11.55 8.26
CA THR A 104 4.44 -10.30 8.89
C THR A 104 5.53 -9.23 8.85
N ALA A 105 6.78 -9.57 9.18
CA ALA A 105 7.90 -8.63 9.14
C ALA A 105 8.22 -8.18 7.71
N VAL A 106 8.31 -9.13 6.76
CA VAL A 106 8.60 -8.83 5.34
C VAL A 106 7.52 -7.94 4.73
N PHE A 107 6.23 -8.27 4.93
CA PHE A 107 5.12 -7.48 4.42
C PHE A 107 4.99 -6.13 5.11
N TRP A 108 5.28 -6.05 6.42
CA TRP A 108 5.36 -4.77 7.12
C TRP A 108 6.45 -3.87 6.54
N GLY A 109 7.62 -4.42 6.23
CA GLY A 109 8.71 -3.69 5.57
C GLY A 109 8.32 -3.23 4.16
N HIS A 110 7.76 -4.13 3.35
CA HIS A 110 7.25 -3.81 2.02
C HIS A 110 6.19 -2.70 2.05
N SER A 111 5.32 -2.69 3.07
CA SER A 111 4.29 -1.66 3.21
C SER A 111 4.86 -0.26 3.47
N TYR A 112 6.04 -0.13 4.08
CA TYR A 112 6.73 1.15 4.22
C TYR A 112 7.19 1.69 2.87
N LEU A 113 7.85 0.82 2.08
CA LEU A 113 8.33 1.15 0.75
C LEU A 113 7.15 1.56 -0.15
N GLY A 114 6.10 0.74 -0.19
CA GLY A 114 4.93 1.01 -1.03
C GLY A 114 4.19 2.30 -0.66
N LEU A 115 4.08 2.63 0.63
CA LEU A 115 3.52 3.91 1.07
C LEU A 115 4.37 5.10 0.60
N MET A 116 5.69 5.04 0.77
CA MET A 116 6.60 6.10 0.33
C MET A 116 6.53 6.31 -1.19
N LEU A 117 6.61 5.23 -1.97
CA LEU A 117 6.50 5.29 -3.44
C LEU A 117 5.13 5.85 -3.87
N SER A 118 4.06 5.49 -3.17
CA SER A 118 2.72 6.00 -3.43
C SER A 118 2.61 7.51 -3.20
N LEU A 119 3.18 8.04 -2.11
CA LEU A 119 3.19 9.48 -1.84
C LEU A 119 3.95 10.27 -2.91
N ILE A 120 5.08 9.74 -3.37
CA ILE A 120 5.87 10.33 -4.45
C ILE A 120 5.10 10.28 -5.78
N ALA A 121 4.52 9.14 -6.13
CA ALA A 121 3.71 8.98 -7.33
C ALA A 121 2.51 9.95 -7.35
N LEU A 122 1.79 10.07 -6.23
CA LEU A 122 0.67 10.99 -6.10
C LEU A 122 1.10 12.46 -6.25
N THR A 123 2.32 12.82 -5.86
CA THR A 123 2.85 14.18 -6.08
C THR A 123 2.87 14.54 -7.57
N THR A 124 3.15 13.58 -8.45
CA THR A 124 3.14 13.79 -9.91
C THR A 124 1.75 13.71 -10.52
N MET A 125 0.84 12.98 -9.88
CA MET A 125 -0.48 12.65 -10.42
C MET A 125 -1.55 13.66 -9.99
N VAL A 126 -1.56 14.09 -8.73
CA VAL A 126 -2.52 15.06 -8.15
C VAL A 126 -2.72 16.31 -9.02
N PRO A 127 -1.66 16.99 -9.48
CA PRO A 127 -1.80 18.13 -10.42
C PRO A 127 -2.49 17.79 -11.75
N ARG A 128 -2.43 16.53 -12.21
CA ARG A 128 -3.00 16.06 -13.48
C ARG A 128 -4.45 15.58 -13.37
N LEU A 129 -4.94 15.32 -12.16
CA LEU A 129 -6.27 14.74 -11.96
C LEU A 129 -7.42 15.71 -12.25
N ILE A 130 -7.38 16.95 -11.78
CA ILE A 130 -8.49 17.91 -11.94
C ILE A 130 -8.02 19.26 -12.46
N ALA A 131 -6.82 19.72 -12.08
CA ALA A 131 -6.38 21.06 -12.48
C ALA A 131 -6.19 21.20 -14.00
N LEU A 132 -5.74 20.13 -14.68
CA LEU A 132 -5.62 20.09 -16.15
C LEU A 132 -6.98 20.06 -16.86
N ASP A 133 -7.95 19.32 -16.30
CA ASP A 133 -9.30 19.23 -16.87
C ASP A 133 -10.07 20.55 -16.69
N ARG A 134 -9.82 21.28 -15.58
CA ARG A 134 -10.41 22.61 -15.35
C ARG A 134 -9.76 23.69 -16.19
N SER A 135 -8.42 23.69 -16.33
CA SER A 135 -7.73 24.73 -17.11
C SER A 135 -8.06 24.70 -18.60
N THR A 136 -8.53 23.56 -19.11
CA THR A 136 -8.84 23.37 -20.53
C THR A 136 -10.33 23.48 -20.86
N HIS A 137 -11.20 23.76 -19.87
CA HIS A 137 -12.66 23.64 -19.99
C HIS A 137 -13.14 22.29 -20.56
N ALA A 138 -12.29 21.25 -20.52
CA ALA A 138 -12.58 19.93 -21.07
C ALA A 138 -13.73 19.25 -20.31
N LEU A 139 -13.97 19.63 -19.05
CA LEU A 139 -15.09 19.13 -18.26
C LEU A 139 -16.44 19.40 -18.96
N THR A 140 -16.61 20.56 -19.59
CA THR A 140 -17.84 20.91 -20.34
C THR A 140 -18.00 20.03 -21.59
N VAL A 141 -16.89 19.66 -22.24
CA VAL A 141 -16.88 18.75 -23.40
C VAL A 141 -17.09 17.29 -23.00
N TYR A 142 -16.63 16.88 -21.81
CA TYR A 142 -16.92 15.54 -21.28
C TYR A 142 -18.38 15.42 -20.81
N LEU A 143 -18.93 16.45 -20.19
CA LEU A 143 -20.33 16.50 -19.72
C LEU A 143 -21.34 16.74 -20.85
N SER A 144 -20.90 17.23 -22.02
CA SER A 144 -21.75 17.28 -23.22
C SER A 144 -21.97 15.90 -23.85
N ARG A 145 -21.17 14.89 -23.45
CA ARG A 145 -21.49 13.47 -23.65
C ARG A 145 -22.31 12.97 -22.44
N PRO A 146 -23.12 11.90 -22.59
CA PRO A 146 -23.92 11.33 -21.49
C PRO A 146 -23.02 10.61 -20.47
N LEU A 147 -22.18 11.36 -19.77
CA LEU A 147 -21.34 10.96 -18.65
C LEU A 147 -21.87 11.66 -17.41
N THR A 148 -22.28 10.88 -16.41
CA THR A 148 -22.73 11.45 -15.14
C THR A 148 -21.52 11.94 -14.33
N SER A 149 -21.72 12.91 -13.43
CA SER A 149 -20.65 13.35 -12.51
C SER A 149 -20.10 12.19 -11.68
N GLY A 150 -20.94 11.18 -11.37
CA GLY A 150 -20.53 9.95 -10.70
C GLY A 150 -19.60 9.08 -11.54
N ASP A 151 -19.84 8.97 -12.85
CA ASP A 151 -18.94 8.24 -13.77
C ASP A 151 -17.55 8.86 -13.82
N TYR A 152 -17.48 10.19 -13.88
CA TYR A 152 -16.23 10.93 -13.86
C TYR A 152 -15.48 10.72 -12.53
N LEU A 153 -16.19 10.82 -11.40
CA LEU A 153 -15.62 10.58 -10.07
C LEU A 153 -15.04 9.16 -9.95
N LEU A 154 -15.81 8.14 -10.33
CA LEU A 154 -15.37 6.75 -10.27
C LEU A 154 -14.20 6.48 -11.23
N GLY A 155 -14.18 7.14 -12.40
CA GLY A 155 -13.04 7.08 -13.32
C GLY A 155 -11.76 7.66 -12.72
N LYS A 156 -11.84 8.82 -12.06
CA LYS A 156 -10.67 9.44 -11.41
C LYS A 156 -10.22 8.65 -10.20
N LEU A 157 -11.14 8.24 -9.31
CA LEU A 157 -10.81 7.36 -8.19
C LEU A 157 -10.22 6.04 -8.66
N GLY A 158 -10.78 5.44 -9.70
CA GLY A 158 -10.24 4.22 -10.31
C GLY A 158 -8.85 4.40 -10.88
N LEU A 159 -8.52 5.58 -11.44
CA LEU A 159 -7.16 5.91 -11.86
C LEU A 159 -6.21 5.97 -10.66
N ILE A 160 -6.59 6.64 -9.57
CA ILE A 160 -5.76 6.69 -8.35
C ILE A 160 -5.57 5.30 -7.76
N ALA A 161 -6.67 4.57 -7.56
CA ALA A 161 -6.68 3.22 -7.04
C ALA A 161 -5.86 2.27 -7.92
N GLY A 162 -5.96 2.38 -9.24
CA GLY A 162 -5.19 1.58 -10.19
C GLY A 162 -3.68 1.85 -10.11
N VAL A 163 -3.29 3.12 -9.96
CA VAL A 163 -1.88 3.50 -9.76
C VAL A 163 -1.35 2.97 -8.43
N LEU A 164 -2.11 3.13 -7.34
CA LEU A 164 -1.74 2.59 -6.03
C LEU A 164 -1.67 1.06 -6.05
N ALA A 165 -2.63 0.40 -6.71
CA ALA A 165 -2.60 -1.05 -6.90
C ALA A 165 -1.36 -1.48 -7.69
N LEU A 166 -0.99 -0.79 -8.77
CA LEU A 166 0.18 -1.14 -9.58
C LEU A 166 1.52 -0.92 -8.87
N LEU A 167 1.62 0.11 -8.03
CA LEU A 167 2.85 0.45 -7.29
C LEU A 167 2.98 -0.27 -5.95
N TRP A 168 1.89 -0.80 -5.40
CA TRP A 168 1.89 -1.28 -4.02
C TRP A 168 1.27 -2.67 -3.86
N THR A 169 0.00 -2.85 -4.20
CA THR A 169 -0.67 -4.15 -4.00
C THR A 169 -0.21 -5.21 -5.00
N GLY A 170 0.03 -4.83 -6.25
CA GLY A 170 0.49 -5.70 -7.32
C GLY A 170 1.85 -6.34 -7.01
N PRO A 171 2.90 -5.55 -6.72
CA PRO A 171 4.21 -6.07 -6.33
C PRO A 171 4.16 -6.98 -5.09
N LEU A 172 3.34 -6.65 -4.08
CA LEU A 172 3.14 -7.49 -2.91
C LEU A 172 2.58 -8.87 -3.30
N LEU A 173 1.46 -8.88 -4.05
CA LEU A 173 0.79 -10.11 -4.47
C LEU A 173 1.69 -10.93 -5.38
N PHE A 174 2.38 -10.29 -6.31
CA PHE A 174 3.36 -10.95 -7.18
C PHE A 174 4.48 -11.59 -6.36
N GLY A 175 5.05 -10.84 -5.40
CA GLY A 175 6.10 -11.33 -4.53
C GLY A 175 5.67 -12.53 -3.68
N TRP A 176 4.48 -12.45 -3.09
CA TRP A 176 3.91 -13.56 -2.31
C TRP A 176 3.59 -14.78 -3.18
N LEU A 177 2.96 -14.60 -4.34
CA LEU A 177 2.65 -15.70 -5.26
C LEU A 177 3.93 -16.43 -5.69
N LEU A 178 4.98 -15.68 -6.03
CA LEU A 178 6.25 -16.26 -6.43
C LEU A 178 6.94 -16.98 -5.25
N SER A 179 6.90 -16.39 -4.05
CA SER A 179 7.41 -17.05 -2.84
C SER A 179 6.70 -18.37 -2.54
N VAL A 180 5.38 -18.41 -2.71
CA VAL A 180 4.57 -19.61 -2.46
C VAL A 180 4.79 -20.65 -3.55
N ALA A 181 4.90 -20.22 -4.82
CA ALA A 181 5.13 -21.13 -5.94
C ALA A 181 6.45 -21.93 -5.81
N PHE A 182 7.45 -21.37 -5.14
CA PHE A 182 8.73 -22.04 -4.86
C PHE A 182 8.86 -22.60 -3.44
N ALA A 183 7.78 -22.59 -2.66
CA ALA A 183 7.80 -23.16 -1.32
C ALA A 183 7.75 -24.71 -1.38
N PRO A 184 8.49 -25.42 -0.51
CA PRO A 184 8.58 -26.88 -0.52
C PRO A 184 7.34 -27.58 0.06
N GLY A 185 6.48 -26.86 0.79
CA GLY A 185 5.34 -27.44 1.50
C GLY A 185 4.14 -26.50 1.58
N THR A 186 2.96 -27.08 1.77
CA THR A 186 1.68 -26.35 1.84
C THR A 186 1.54 -25.48 3.08
N ASP A 187 2.29 -25.78 4.15
CA ASP A 187 2.28 -25.01 5.39
C ASP A 187 2.68 -23.55 5.16
N PHE A 188 3.63 -23.30 4.25
CA PHE A 188 4.00 -21.94 3.86
C PHE A 188 2.81 -21.15 3.32
N ILE A 189 1.91 -21.79 2.58
CA ILE A 189 0.71 -21.16 2.03
C ILE A 189 -0.25 -20.80 3.18
N VAL A 190 -0.52 -21.77 4.05
CA VAL A 190 -1.48 -21.62 5.15
C VAL A 190 -1.03 -20.52 6.13
N TYR A 191 0.22 -20.58 6.59
CA TYR A 191 0.73 -19.66 7.61
C TYR A 191 1.13 -18.29 7.06
N SER A 192 1.44 -18.15 5.75
CA SER A 192 1.68 -16.82 5.14
C SER A 192 0.40 -16.09 4.72
N PHE A 193 -0.74 -16.78 4.65
CA PHE A 193 -2.01 -16.19 4.24
C PHE A 193 -2.55 -15.17 5.26
N GLY A 194 -2.42 -15.45 6.57
CA GLY A 194 -2.80 -14.52 7.64
C GLY A 194 -2.09 -13.16 7.52
N PRO A 195 -0.74 -13.12 7.45
CA PRO A 195 0.01 -11.90 7.22
C PRO A 195 -0.35 -11.21 5.90
N LEU A 196 -0.62 -11.97 4.84
CA LEU A 196 -1.05 -11.41 3.56
C LEU A 196 -2.38 -10.67 3.71
N LEU A 197 -3.37 -11.26 4.38
CA LEU A 197 -4.66 -10.60 4.64
C LEU A 197 -4.50 -9.32 5.47
N ARG A 198 -3.62 -9.32 6.48
CA ARG A 198 -3.29 -8.10 7.25
C ARG A 198 -2.67 -7.03 6.34
N ALA A 199 -1.74 -7.42 5.46
CA ALA A 199 -1.13 -6.51 4.49
C ALA A 199 -2.15 -5.93 3.51
N LEU A 200 -3.02 -6.76 2.94
CA LEU A 200 -4.09 -6.34 2.03
C LEU A 200 -5.12 -5.43 2.74
N ALA A 201 -5.46 -5.72 3.99
CA ALA A 201 -6.34 -4.87 4.79
C ALA A 201 -5.73 -3.47 5.00
N PHE A 202 -4.43 -3.39 5.33
CA PHE A 202 -3.75 -2.11 5.42
C PHE A 202 -3.70 -1.38 4.08
N HIS A 203 -3.38 -2.09 2.98
CA HIS A 203 -3.37 -1.51 1.64
C HIS A 203 -4.74 -0.97 1.24
N ALA A 204 -5.82 -1.67 1.58
CA ALA A 204 -7.19 -1.22 1.30
C ALA A 204 -7.50 0.09 2.05
N VAL A 205 -7.18 0.17 3.34
CA VAL A 205 -7.36 1.41 4.13
C VAL A 205 -6.53 2.54 3.52
N ALA A 206 -5.24 2.30 3.25
CA ALA A 206 -4.36 3.30 2.67
C ALA A 206 -4.83 3.75 1.29
N LEU A 207 -5.33 2.83 0.45
CA LEU A 207 -5.87 3.15 -0.88
C LEU A 207 -7.07 4.08 -0.78
N VAL A 208 -8.03 3.80 0.11
CA VAL A 208 -9.20 4.67 0.31
C VAL A 208 -8.77 6.05 0.79
N VAL A 209 -7.92 6.10 1.82
CA VAL A 209 -7.42 7.35 2.41
C VAL A 209 -6.67 8.20 1.38
N LEU A 210 -5.66 7.61 0.73
CA LEU A 210 -4.82 8.33 -0.22
C LEU A 210 -5.60 8.78 -1.46
N SER A 211 -6.52 7.94 -1.95
CA SER A 211 -7.37 8.31 -3.09
C SER A 211 -8.30 9.46 -2.75
N ALA A 212 -8.97 9.40 -1.59
CA ALA A 212 -9.84 10.48 -1.14
C ALA A 212 -9.06 11.79 -0.94
N LEU A 213 -7.93 11.74 -0.23
CA LEU A 213 -7.10 12.92 0.01
C LEU A 213 -6.53 13.52 -1.28
N ALA A 214 -5.99 12.69 -2.18
CA ALA A 214 -5.46 13.15 -3.46
C ALA A 214 -6.55 13.86 -4.29
N LEU A 215 -7.76 13.31 -4.29
CA LEU A 215 -8.90 13.90 -4.98
C LEU A 215 -9.37 15.20 -4.31
N GLY A 216 -9.47 15.22 -2.98
CA GLY A 216 -9.86 16.40 -2.21
C GLY A 216 -8.88 17.56 -2.38
N VAL A 217 -7.57 17.29 -2.33
CA VAL A 217 -6.52 18.27 -2.59
C VAL A 217 -6.59 18.79 -4.04
N SER A 218 -6.81 17.89 -5.01
CA SER A 218 -6.96 18.27 -6.41
C SER A 218 -8.20 19.15 -6.64
N ALA A 219 -9.31 18.89 -5.95
CA ALA A 219 -10.54 19.67 -6.09
C ALA A 219 -10.52 21.03 -5.39
N LEU A 220 -9.77 21.15 -4.28
CA LEU A 220 -9.60 22.42 -3.58
C LEU A 220 -8.70 23.40 -4.37
N SER A 221 -7.81 22.86 -5.19
CA SER A 221 -6.77 23.63 -5.86
C SER A 221 -7.24 24.23 -7.18
N ARG A 222 -6.94 25.52 -7.40
CA ARG A 222 -7.28 26.22 -8.66
C ARG A 222 -6.26 25.97 -9.77
N THR A 223 -5.03 25.65 -9.40
CA THR A 223 -3.91 25.47 -10.35
C THR A 223 -3.13 24.20 -10.03
N SER A 224 -2.48 23.62 -11.04
CA SER A 224 -1.62 22.45 -10.88
C SER A 224 -0.50 22.68 -9.85
N ARG A 225 0.09 23.88 -9.84
CA ARG A 225 1.13 24.27 -8.87
C ARG A 225 0.61 24.28 -7.43
N THR A 226 -0.55 24.86 -7.19
CA THR A 226 -1.15 24.91 -5.84
C THR A 226 -1.53 23.52 -5.34
N ALA A 227 -2.03 22.64 -6.21
CA ALA A 227 -2.33 21.25 -5.88
C ALA A 227 -1.09 20.47 -5.44
N THR A 228 0.02 20.66 -6.15
CA THR A 228 1.30 20.02 -5.83
C THR A 228 1.84 20.51 -4.49
N MET A 229 1.83 21.83 -4.26
CA MET A 229 2.28 22.44 -3.00
C MET A 229 1.42 22.00 -1.81
N ALA A 230 0.10 21.96 -1.98
CA ALA A 230 -0.82 21.49 -0.96
C ALA A 230 -0.61 20.01 -0.62
N TRP A 231 -0.41 19.17 -1.65
CA TRP A 231 -0.11 17.75 -1.44
C TRP A 231 1.21 17.57 -0.66
N ILE A 232 2.30 18.19 -1.13
CA ILE A 232 3.61 18.11 -0.46
C ILE A 232 3.52 18.64 0.97
N GLY A 233 2.87 19.78 1.19
CA GLY A 233 2.63 20.31 2.53
C GLY A 233 1.89 19.32 3.43
N LEU A 234 0.85 18.69 2.91
CA LEU A 234 0.02 17.75 3.68
C LEU A 234 0.80 16.51 4.15
N TRP A 235 1.63 15.90 3.30
CA TRP A 235 2.30 14.65 3.69
C TRP A 235 3.70 14.85 4.27
N LEU A 236 4.46 15.84 3.78
CA LEU A 236 5.85 16.08 4.18
C LEU A 236 5.93 16.98 5.42
N VAL A 237 5.21 18.11 5.44
CA VAL A 237 5.29 19.06 6.56
C VAL A 237 4.56 18.52 7.78
N PHE A 238 3.29 18.13 7.65
CA PHE A 238 2.58 17.52 8.78
C PHE A 238 3.17 16.16 9.18
N GLY A 239 3.72 15.42 8.21
CA GLY A 239 4.52 14.21 8.47
C GLY A 239 5.69 14.50 9.41
N ALA A 240 6.54 15.46 9.05
CA ALA A 240 7.71 15.85 9.84
C ALA A 240 7.33 16.42 11.22
N MET A 241 6.27 17.24 11.31
CA MET A 241 5.81 17.82 12.57
C MET A 241 5.26 16.80 13.56
N ALA A 242 4.79 15.63 13.08
CA ALA A 242 4.25 14.57 13.93
C ALA A 242 5.32 13.59 14.45
N GLN A 243 6.52 13.57 13.88
CA GLN A 243 7.61 12.66 14.27
C GLN A 243 8.13 12.84 15.71
N PRO A 244 8.29 14.08 16.24
CA PRO A 244 8.83 14.26 17.59
C PRO A 244 7.97 13.56 18.65
N PRO A 245 8.57 12.81 19.60
CA PRO A 245 7.82 12.10 20.65
C PRO A 245 6.91 13.04 21.46
N LYS A 246 7.36 14.27 21.70
CA LYS A 246 6.67 15.33 22.44
C LYS A 246 5.66 16.14 21.61
N ALA A 247 5.43 15.79 20.34
CA ALA A 247 4.46 16.52 19.52
C ALA A 247 3.05 16.42 20.16
N PRO A 248 2.29 17.53 20.24
CA PRO A 248 0.91 17.52 20.72
C PRO A 248 0.06 16.49 19.97
N VAL A 249 -0.88 15.86 20.68
CA VAL A 249 -1.75 14.81 20.13
C VAL A 249 -2.50 15.29 18.89
N TRP A 250 -2.98 16.53 18.89
CA TRP A 250 -3.68 17.10 17.73
C TRP A 250 -2.79 17.22 16.48
N ILE A 251 -1.47 17.48 16.63
CA ILE A 251 -0.53 17.50 15.50
C ILE A 251 -0.33 16.10 14.95
N LYS A 252 -0.13 15.12 15.85
CA LYS A 252 -0.01 13.71 15.46
C LYS A 252 -1.25 13.24 14.70
N ARG A 253 -2.44 13.66 15.16
CA ARG A 253 -3.74 13.38 14.52
C ARG A 253 -3.97 14.16 13.23
N ALA A 254 -3.43 15.37 13.10
CA ALA A 254 -3.48 16.12 11.85
C ALA A 254 -2.57 15.53 10.75
N SER A 255 -1.62 14.66 11.11
CA SER A 255 -0.74 13.99 10.17
C SER A 255 -1.34 12.66 9.70
N PHE A 256 -1.92 12.66 8.50
CA PHE A 256 -2.46 11.42 7.92
C PHE A 256 -1.37 10.36 7.69
N THR A 257 -0.11 10.75 7.47
CA THR A 257 1.02 9.82 7.33
C THR A 257 1.36 9.14 8.65
N GLN A 258 1.34 9.87 9.77
CA GLN A 258 1.47 9.27 11.10
C GLN A 258 0.28 8.36 11.40
N ASN A 259 -0.95 8.79 11.14
CA ASN A 259 -2.12 7.95 11.37
C ASN A 259 -2.08 6.67 10.52
N LEU A 260 -1.63 6.72 9.26
CA LEU A 260 -1.42 5.51 8.45
C LEU A 260 -0.33 4.61 9.03
N SER A 261 0.72 5.17 9.63
CA SER A 261 1.74 4.38 10.32
C SER A 261 1.20 3.67 11.56
N GLU A 262 0.38 4.35 12.37
CA GLU A 262 -0.31 3.76 13.53
C GLU A 262 -1.28 2.65 13.09
N VAL A 263 -2.05 2.89 12.02
CA VAL A 263 -2.98 1.90 11.45
C VAL A 263 -2.22 0.67 10.94
N ARG A 264 -1.09 0.87 10.25
CA ARG A 264 -0.22 -0.21 9.82
C ARG A 264 0.24 -1.05 11.01
N GLN A 265 0.74 -0.42 12.06
CA GLN A 265 1.20 -1.12 13.28
C GLN A 265 0.06 -1.93 13.91
N GLY A 266 -1.12 -1.33 14.07
CA GLY A 266 -2.27 -2.01 14.67
C GLY A 266 -2.87 -3.14 13.83
N ILE A 267 -2.77 -3.08 12.50
CA ILE A 267 -3.22 -4.15 11.60
C ILE A 267 -2.20 -5.30 11.53
N PHE A 268 -0.91 -4.99 11.36
CA PHE A 268 0.12 -6.02 11.23
C PHE A 268 0.43 -6.72 12.56
N LYS A 269 0.32 -6.01 13.68
CA LYS A 269 0.59 -6.53 15.04
C LYS A 269 1.99 -7.17 15.16
N LEU A 270 2.98 -6.53 14.55
CA LEU A 270 4.37 -7.01 14.56
C LEU A 270 4.93 -7.07 16.00
N ASP A 271 4.47 -6.19 16.88
CA ASP A 271 4.73 -6.21 18.32
C ASP A 271 4.38 -7.57 18.95
N ARG A 272 3.21 -8.12 18.61
CA ARG A 272 2.75 -9.41 19.13
C ARG A 272 3.56 -10.55 18.56
N ALA A 273 3.88 -10.52 17.27
CA ALA A 273 4.72 -11.56 16.65
C ALA A 273 6.11 -11.62 17.30
N LEU A 274 6.74 -10.45 17.54
CA LEU A 274 8.05 -10.37 18.19
C LEU A 274 8.01 -10.80 19.66
N THR A 275 6.96 -10.41 20.40
CA THR A 275 6.81 -10.79 21.82
C THR A 275 6.52 -12.27 21.97
N LEU A 276 5.61 -12.81 21.14
CA LEU A 276 5.30 -14.25 21.12
C LEU A 276 6.53 -15.09 20.75
N ALA A 277 7.34 -14.63 19.79
CA ALA A 277 8.60 -15.29 19.46
C ALA A 277 9.58 -15.27 20.64
N ALA A 278 9.69 -14.14 21.35
CA ALA A 278 10.56 -14.01 22.52
C ALA A 278 10.15 -14.97 23.66
N ASP A 279 8.85 -15.11 23.89
CA ASP A 279 8.33 -15.88 25.02
C ASP A 279 8.33 -17.38 24.74
N THR A 280 7.95 -17.79 23.52
CA THR A 280 7.73 -19.21 23.18
C THR A 280 8.97 -19.92 22.64
N LEU A 281 9.85 -19.23 21.90
CA LEU A 281 10.97 -19.92 21.24
C LEU A 281 12.08 -20.26 22.25
N PRO A 282 12.46 -21.55 22.40
CA PRO A 282 13.36 -22.00 23.45
C PRO A 282 14.83 -21.61 23.21
N LEU A 283 15.19 -21.21 21.99
CA LEU A 283 16.57 -20.93 21.58
C LEU A 283 17.05 -19.52 21.93
N PHE A 284 16.17 -18.63 22.38
CA PHE A 284 16.55 -17.25 22.67
C PHE A 284 17.10 -17.09 24.09
N ASP A 285 18.31 -16.55 24.17
CA ASP A 285 18.88 -16.09 25.43
C ASP A 285 18.11 -14.87 25.97
N GLN A 286 18.29 -14.57 27.25
CA GLN A 286 17.57 -13.48 27.91
C GLN A 286 17.80 -12.12 27.21
N ARG A 287 18.99 -11.91 26.64
CA ARG A 287 19.33 -10.69 25.89
C ARG A 287 18.54 -10.60 24.59
N THR A 288 18.46 -11.67 23.82
CA THR A 288 17.67 -11.70 22.57
C THR A 288 16.20 -11.51 22.88
N LYS A 289 15.67 -12.14 23.94
CA LYS A 289 14.29 -11.91 24.39
C LYS A 289 14.03 -10.43 24.69
N GLN A 290 14.89 -9.80 25.49
CA GLN A 290 14.79 -8.36 25.79
C GLN A 290 14.87 -7.48 24.53
N ASN A 291 15.75 -7.81 23.59
CA ASN A 291 15.87 -7.10 22.32
C ASN A 291 14.60 -7.23 21.46
N LEU A 292 14.02 -8.43 21.38
CA LEU A 292 12.79 -8.69 20.62
C LEU A 292 11.59 -7.97 21.26
N THR A 293 11.40 -8.08 22.58
CA THR A 293 10.34 -7.35 23.29
C THR A 293 10.53 -5.83 23.16
N GLY A 294 11.78 -5.36 23.25
CA GLY A 294 12.11 -3.94 23.06
C GLY A 294 11.82 -3.45 21.65
N ALA A 295 12.12 -4.26 20.62
CA ALA A 295 11.75 -3.98 19.24
C ALA A 295 10.22 -3.98 19.06
N GLY A 296 9.52 -4.93 19.68
CA GLY A 296 8.06 -5.02 19.69
C GLY A 296 7.40 -3.75 20.21
N ARG A 297 7.86 -3.23 21.36
CA ARG A 297 7.35 -1.96 21.92
C ARG A 297 7.57 -0.74 21.02
N ARG A 298 8.59 -0.74 20.17
CA ARG A 298 8.85 0.37 19.22
C ARG A 298 7.90 0.36 18.02
N VAL A 299 7.29 -0.79 17.72
CA VAL A 299 6.36 -0.97 16.60
C VAL A 299 4.92 -1.17 17.08
N GLU A 300 4.67 -1.02 18.37
CA GLU A 300 3.34 -1.05 18.97
C GLU A 300 2.58 0.24 18.64
N ALA A 301 1.35 0.08 18.13
CA ALA A 301 0.49 1.22 17.83
C ALA A 301 0.09 1.94 19.12
N ALA A 302 0.39 3.23 19.22
CA ALA A 302 0.14 4.01 20.42
C ALA A 302 -1.36 4.27 20.63
N ASP A 303 -2.10 4.56 19.55
CA ASP A 303 -3.55 4.74 19.60
C ASP A 303 -4.16 4.49 18.20
N PHE A 304 -4.41 3.20 17.95
CA PHE A 304 -4.98 2.66 16.72
C PHE A 304 -6.42 3.16 16.45
N PRO A 305 -7.37 3.13 17.42
CA PRO A 305 -8.72 3.64 17.20
C PRO A 305 -8.75 5.14 16.86
N GLY A 306 -7.95 5.95 17.55
CA GLY A 306 -7.84 7.37 17.27
C GLY A 306 -7.25 7.64 15.88
N ALA A 307 -6.32 6.80 15.41
CA ALA A 307 -5.76 6.92 14.07
C ALA A 307 -6.80 6.60 13.00
N LEU A 308 -7.58 5.52 13.16
CA LEU A 308 -8.67 5.17 12.26
C LEU A 308 -9.76 6.27 12.20
N ALA A 309 -10.18 6.77 13.37
CA ALA A 309 -11.17 7.84 13.44
C ALA A 309 -10.69 9.12 12.73
N SER A 310 -9.42 9.47 12.91
CA SER A 310 -8.81 10.62 12.24
C SER A 310 -8.75 10.44 10.72
N LEU A 311 -8.35 9.25 10.24
CA LEU A 311 -8.34 8.96 8.80
C LEU A 311 -9.75 8.95 8.20
N ALA A 312 -10.74 8.43 8.92
CA ALA A 312 -12.14 8.49 8.50
C ALA A 312 -12.63 9.94 8.37
N ALA A 313 -12.25 10.81 9.33
CA ALA A 313 -12.55 12.24 9.25
C ALA A 313 -11.88 12.92 8.04
N PHE A 314 -10.62 12.58 7.75
CA PHE A 314 -9.92 13.05 6.54
C PHE A 314 -10.64 12.64 5.25
N VAL A 315 -11.05 11.37 5.15
CA VAL A 315 -11.78 10.85 3.99
C VAL A 315 -13.13 11.58 3.85
N ALA A 316 -13.89 11.71 4.94
CA ALA A 316 -15.18 12.40 4.92
C ALA A 316 -15.02 13.87 4.49
N ALA A 317 -14.06 14.59 5.06
CA ALA A 317 -13.78 15.98 4.70
C ALA A 317 -13.39 16.12 3.22
N ALA A 318 -12.50 15.25 2.72
CA ALA A 318 -12.09 15.26 1.33
C ALA A 318 -13.26 14.98 0.37
N CYS A 319 -14.13 14.02 0.71
CA CYS A 319 -15.35 13.73 -0.04
C CYS A 319 -16.32 14.91 -0.03
N ILE A 320 -16.53 15.58 1.10
CA ILE A 320 -17.42 16.76 1.20
C ILE A 320 -16.88 17.91 0.33
N VAL A 321 -15.59 18.21 0.42
CA VAL A 321 -14.94 19.25 -0.39
C VAL A 321 -15.12 18.96 -1.88
N PHE A 322 -14.90 17.71 -2.27
CA PHE A 322 -15.06 17.26 -3.64
C PHE A 322 -16.52 17.41 -4.14
N LEU A 323 -17.49 16.90 -3.39
CA LEU A 323 -18.91 16.95 -3.75
C LEU A 323 -19.45 18.38 -3.87
N ARG A 324 -19.00 19.29 -2.99
CA ARG A 324 -19.39 20.70 -3.06
C ARG A 324 -18.85 21.40 -4.31
N ARG A 325 -17.65 21.01 -4.76
CA ARG A 325 -17.01 21.60 -5.94
C ARG A 325 -17.50 21.05 -7.28
N LEU A 326 -18.23 19.94 -7.28
CA LEU A 326 -18.78 19.34 -8.49
C LEU A 326 -20.11 19.94 -8.95
N ARG A 327 -20.80 20.72 -8.11
CA ARG A 327 -22.05 21.36 -8.52
C ARG A 327 -21.74 22.47 -9.54
N PRO A 328 -22.29 22.40 -10.78
CA PRO A 328 -22.12 23.47 -11.74
C PRO A 328 -22.71 24.76 -11.17
N GLU A 329 -21.96 25.85 -11.28
CA GLU A 329 -22.45 27.22 -11.05
C GLU A 329 -23.37 27.64 -12.20
#